data_AF-A0A6C0JWQ2-F1
#
_entry.id   AF-A0A6C0JWQ2-F1
#
_cell.length_a   1.000
_cell.length_b   1.000
_cell.length_c   1.000
_cell.angle_alpha   90.00
_cell.angle_beta   90.00
_cell.angle_gamma   90.00
#
_symmetry.space_group_name_H-M   'P 1'
#
loop_
_entity.id
_entity.type
_entity.pdbx_description
1 polymer ?
#
loop_
_entity_poly.entity_id
_entity_poly.type
_entity_poly.pdbx_seq_one_letter_code
_entity_poly.pdbx_strand_id
1 'polypeptide(L)'
;MAFMNQAKKKIIAELVKPILKKYNLKGSLSVKHYSSIVLTLKSGKIDFIKNYNDNAIEKNQSISEWQRKKDSIDVNYMQVNEFYINENYTGIAREALNALKSALQGADWYDKSEIQEDYFDIAYYIDINIGKYDQGYIVE
;
A
#
# COMPACT_ATOMS: atom_id res chain seq x y z
N MET A 1 -18.12 -12.70 5.10
CA MET A 1 -16.80 -13.21 5.54
C MET A 1 -15.84 -13.06 4.37
N ALA A 2 -14.68 -12.44 4.61
CA ALA A 2 -13.68 -12.18 3.58
C ALA A 2 -13.24 -13.47 2.88
N PHE A 3 -13.33 -13.50 1.55
CA PHE A 3 -12.89 -14.65 0.75
C PHE A 3 -12.14 -14.23 -0.52
N MET A 4 -10.86 -14.59 -0.52
CA MET A 4 -9.88 -14.31 -1.55
C MET A 4 -9.31 -15.61 -2.11
N ASN A 5 -9.57 -15.87 -3.39
CA ASN A 5 -9.13 -17.07 -4.10
C ASN A 5 -8.14 -16.74 -5.24
N GLN A 6 -7.59 -17.79 -5.87
CA GLN A 6 -6.63 -17.63 -6.98
C GLN A 6 -7.27 -17.03 -8.24
N ALA A 7 -8.58 -17.22 -8.46
CA ALA A 7 -9.28 -16.64 -9.61
C ALA A 7 -9.36 -15.11 -9.49
N LYS A 8 -9.81 -14.58 -8.34
CA LYS A 8 -9.80 -13.15 -8.02
C LYS A 8 -8.39 -12.56 -8.09
N LYS A 9 -7.40 -13.29 -7.55
CA LYS A 9 -5.97 -12.91 -7.66
C LYS A 9 -5.55 -12.70 -9.11
N LYS A 10 -5.98 -13.57 -10.02
CA LYS A 10 -5.63 -13.48 -11.45
C LYS A 10 -6.22 -12.22 -12.10
N ILE A 11 -7.49 -11.91 -11.82
CA ILE A 11 -8.16 -10.69 -12.29
C ILE A 11 -7.40 -9.45 -11.80
N ILE A 12 -7.13 -9.39 -10.49
CA ILE A 12 -6.34 -8.29 -9.90
C ILE A 12 -4.94 -8.20 -10.51
N ALA A 13 -4.28 -9.33 -10.75
CA ALA A 13 -2.96 -9.35 -11.36
C ALA A 13 -2.97 -8.78 -12.79
N GLU A 14 -4.05 -8.98 -13.55
CA GLU A 14 -4.22 -8.39 -14.89
C GLU A 14 -4.42 -6.87 -14.81
N LEU A 15 -5.16 -6.38 -13.82
CA LEU A 15 -5.39 -4.95 -13.58
C LEU A 15 -4.16 -4.21 -13.03
N VAL A 16 -3.36 -4.87 -12.19
CA VAL A 16 -2.17 -4.27 -11.54
C VAL A 16 -0.99 -4.16 -12.52
N LYS A 17 -0.84 -5.11 -13.45
CA LYS A 17 0.24 -5.14 -14.46
C LYS A 17 0.44 -3.82 -15.23
N PRO A 18 -0.61 -3.20 -15.83
CA PRO A 18 -0.44 -1.94 -16.57
C PRO A 18 -0.01 -0.78 -15.66
N ILE A 19 -0.47 -0.75 -14.41
CA ILE A 19 -0.13 0.30 -13.43
C ILE A 19 1.34 0.18 -13.02
N LEU A 20 1.79 -1.04 -12.71
CA LEU A 20 3.20 -1.30 -12.40
C LEU A 20 4.12 -0.87 -13.55
N LYS A 21 3.72 -1.13 -14.80
CA LYS A 21 4.46 -0.66 -15.98
C LYS A 21 4.46 0.87 -16.09
N LYS A 22 3.30 1.51 -15.93
CA LYS A 22 3.16 2.98 -16.02
C LYS A 22 4.09 3.71 -15.06
N TYR A 23 4.23 3.21 -13.83
CA TYR A 23 5.05 3.83 -12.78
C TYR A 23 6.45 3.22 -12.63
N ASN A 24 6.87 2.33 -13.54
CA ASN A 24 8.15 1.61 -13.47
C ASN A 24 8.39 0.93 -12.11
N LEU A 25 7.37 0.25 -11.60
CA LEU A 25 7.40 -0.48 -10.33
C LEU A 25 7.47 -1.99 -10.59
N LYS A 26 8.24 -2.70 -9.78
CA LYS A 26 8.28 -4.17 -9.76
C LYS A 26 7.67 -4.64 -8.45
N GLY A 27 6.70 -5.55 -8.53
CA GLY A 27 6.04 -6.09 -7.36
C GLY A 27 5.46 -7.48 -7.57
N SER A 28 5.03 -8.10 -6.48
CA SER A 28 4.40 -9.43 -6.48
C SER A 28 3.12 -9.43 -5.67
N LEU A 29 2.15 -10.23 -6.11
CA LEU A 29 0.87 -10.44 -5.42
C LEU A 29 0.87 -11.79 -4.71
N SER A 30 0.38 -11.81 -3.47
CA SER A 30 0.18 -13.01 -2.66
C SER A 30 -1.19 -12.98 -1.98
N VAL A 31 -1.72 -14.16 -1.65
CA VAL A 31 -2.98 -14.30 -0.92
C VAL A 31 -2.63 -14.77 0.49
N LYS A 32 -3.11 -14.05 1.50
CA LYS A 32 -2.86 -14.33 2.91
C LYS A 32 -4.15 -14.85 3.56
N HIS A 33 -4.05 -16.03 4.19
CA HIS A 33 -5.14 -16.72 4.90
C HIS A 33 -6.48 -16.81 4.16
N TYR A 34 -6.48 -16.83 2.82
CA TYR A 34 -7.69 -16.80 1.98
C TYR A 34 -8.62 -15.61 2.25
N SER A 35 -8.17 -14.57 2.95
CA SER A 35 -8.97 -13.40 3.34
C SER A 35 -8.42 -12.10 2.77
N SER A 36 -7.12 -12.06 2.47
CA SER A 36 -6.43 -10.82 2.11
C SER A 36 -5.58 -10.98 0.85
N ILE A 37 -5.54 -9.94 0.02
CA ILE A 37 -4.58 -9.80 -1.07
C ILE A 37 -3.46 -8.88 -0.63
N VAL A 38 -2.21 -9.33 -0.79
CA VAL A 38 -1.02 -8.60 -0.41
C VAL A 38 -0.21 -8.26 -1.65
N LEU A 39 -0.06 -6.97 -1.93
CA LEU A 39 0.85 -6.45 -2.94
C LEU A 39 2.17 -6.08 -2.27
N THR A 40 3.27 -6.64 -2.75
CA THR A 40 4.62 -6.30 -2.27
C THR A 40 5.41 -5.65 -3.40
N LEU A 41 5.70 -4.35 -3.27
CA LEU A 41 6.59 -3.61 -4.16
C LEU A 41 8.03 -3.94 -3.76
N LYS A 42 8.85 -4.37 -4.72
CA LYS A 42 10.24 -4.77 -4.50
C LYS A 42 11.23 -3.70 -4.93
N SER A 43 10.97 -3.09 -6.08
CA SER A 43 11.80 -2.01 -6.59
C SER A 43 11.02 -1.05 -7.47
N GLY A 44 11.58 0.14 -7.69
CA GLY A 44 11.04 1.09 -8.64
C GLY A 44 11.70 2.47 -8.54
N LYS A 45 11.33 3.36 -9.47
CA LYS A 45 11.88 4.73 -9.53
C LYS A 45 11.32 5.67 -8.47
N ILE A 46 10.23 5.29 -7.80
CA ILE A 46 9.57 6.12 -6.80
C ILE A 46 10.10 5.72 -5.43
N ASP A 47 10.64 6.68 -4.69
CA ASP A 47 11.01 6.51 -3.29
C ASP A 47 9.82 6.83 -2.38
N PHE A 48 9.06 5.79 -2.03
CA PHE A 48 7.88 5.93 -1.19
C PHE A 48 8.23 6.25 0.27
N ILE A 49 9.33 5.70 0.78
CA ILE A 49 9.71 5.81 2.20
C ILE A 49 10.19 7.24 2.48
N LYS A 50 11.02 7.78 1.59
CA LYS A 50 11.41 9.19 1.67
C LYS A 50 10.20 10.12 1.52
N ASN A 51 9.32 9.88 0.54
CA ASN A 51 8.12 10.70 0.36
C ASN A 51 7.22 10.73 1.61
N TYR A 52 7.06 9.59 2.27
CA TYR A 52 6.33 9.49 3.52
C TYR A 52 6.99 10.31 4.64
N ASN A 53 8.31 10.14 4.83
CA ASN A 53 9.06 10.87 5.84
C ASN A 53 9.02 12.38 5.60
N ASP A 54 9.24 12.82 4.36
CA ASP A 54 9.25 14.24 3.98
C ASP A 54 7.90 14.90 4.30
N ASN A 55 6.79 14.22 3.99
CA ASN A 55 5.44 14.72 4.29
C ASN A 55 5.13 14.70 5.80
N ALA A 56 5.58 13.68 6.53
CA ALA A 56 5.42 13.64 7.99
C ALA A 56 6.19 14.79 8.69
N ILE A 57 7.39 15.11 8.20
CA ILE A 57 8.20 16.24 8.66
C ILE A 57 7.48 17.56 8.37
N GLU A 58 6.92 17.73 7.18
CA GLU A 58 6.19 18.93 6.78
C GLU A 58 4.92 19.16 7.62
N LYS A 59 4.19 18.11 8.00
CA LYS A 59 3.02 18.23 8.89
C LYS A 59 3.39 18.58 10.33
N ASN A 60 4.54 18.13 10.81
CA ASN A 60 5.01 18.33 12.18
C ASN A 60 5.93 19.56 12.33
N GLN A 61 5.64 20.65 11.60
CA GLN A 61 6.44 21.88 11.61
C GLN A 61 6.66 22.51 13.00
N SER A 62 5.73 22.28 13.94
CA SER A 62 5.80 22.78 15.33
C SER A 62 6.75 22.02 16.24
N ILE A 63 7.24 20.85 15.82
CA ILE A 63 8.11 19.98 16.61
C ILE A 63 9.59 20.29 16.29
N SER A 64 10.49 20.21 17.27
CA SER A 64 11.91 20.51 17.07
C SER A 64 12.54 19.63 15.96
N GLU A 65 13.48 20.20 15.21
CA GLU A 65 14.13 19.52 14.08
C GLU A 65 14.83 18.22 14.47
N TRP A 66 15.35 18.15 15.70
CA TRP A 66 15.96 16.95 16.28
C TRP A 66 14.93 15.82 16.49
N GLN A 67 13.73 16.13 16.99
CA GLN A 67 12.65 15.16 17.16
C GLN A 67 12.17 14.62 15.80
N ARG A 68 12.04 15.48 14.79
CA ARG A 68 11.65 15.09 13.42
C ARG A 68 12.60 14.06 12.79
N LYS A 69 13.91 14.23 13.01
CA LYS A 69 14.95 13.33 12.48
C LYS A 69 15.07 12.00 13.25
N LYS A 70 14.55 11.96 14.47
CA LYS A 70 14.50 10.75 15.30
C LYS A 70 13.29 9.89 14.96
N ASP A 71 12.19 10.51 14.60
CA ASP A 71 10.93 9.82 14.24
C ASP A 71 10.85 9.45 12.75
N SER A 72 11.82 9.89 11.93
CA SER A 72 11.90 9.46 10.54
C SER A 72 12.11 7.95 10.45
N ILE A 73 11.31 7.30 9.63
CA ILE A 73 11.36 5.87 9.37
C ILE A 73 12.66 5.57 8.61
N ASP A 74 13.64 4.97 9.29
CA ASP A 74 14.92 4.51 8.69
C ASP A 74 14.87 3.01 8.34
N VAL A 75 13.67 2.51 8.01
CA VAL A 75 13.49 1.12 7.60
C VAL A 75 13.28 1.03 6.10
N ASN A 76 14.01 0.12 5.46
CA ASN A 76 13.85 -0.21 4.03
C ASN A 76 12.54 -0.97 3.74
N TYR A 77 11.68 -1.16 4.75
CA TYR A 77 10.41 -1.85 4.65
C TYR A 77 9.32 -1.04 5.34
N MET A 78 8.19 -0.86 4.68
CA MET A 78 7.03 -0.17 5.23
C MET A 78 5.73 -0.81 4.74
N GLN A 79 4.75 -0.99 5.62
CA GLN A 79 3.38 -1.29 5.21
C GLN A 79 2.61 0.01 5.04
N VAL A 80 1.97 0.18 3.88
CA VAL A 80 1.14 1.34 3.56
C VAL A 80 -0.23 1.16 4.21
N ASN A 81 -0.68 2.17 4.95
CA ASN A 81 -2.06 2.25 5.38
C ASN A 81 -2.93 2.81 4.24
N GLU A 82 -3.81 1.97 3.72
CA GLU A 82 -4.65 2.26 2.56
C GLU A 82 -5.65 3.39 2.77
N PHE A 83 -6.04 3.68 4.02
CA PHE A 83 -7.00 4.74 4.34
C PHE A 83 -6.35 6.13 4.33
N TYR A 84 -5.06 6.20 4.66
CA TYR A 84 -4.33 7.46 4.80
C TYR A 84 -3.38 7.74 3.63
N ILE A 85 -3.52 7.07 2.48
CA ILE A 85 -2.65 7.30 1.30
C ILE A 85 -2.65 8.77 0.88
N ASN A 86 -3.83 9.40 0.85
CA ASN A 86 -3.99 10.79 0.43
C ASN A 86 -3.33 11.78 1.39
N GLU A 87 -3.27 11.41 2.66
CA GLU A 87 -2.69 12.23 3.70
C GLU A 87 -1.20 12.02 3.82
N ASN A 88 -0.73 10.78 3.68
CA ASN A 88 0.64 10.38 4.00
C ASN A 88 1.59 10.42 2.80
N TYR A 89 1.08 10.46 1.58
CA TYR A 89 1.90 10.55 0.37
C TYR A 89 1.52 11.75 -0.47
N THR A 90 2.48 12.25 -1.25
CA THR A 90 2.30 13.41 -2.13
C THR A 90 2.74 13.08 -3.57
N GLY A 91 2.29 13.89 -4.52
CA GLY A 91 2.68 13.79 -5.94
C GLY A 91 2.48 12.41 -6.56
N ILE A 92 3.50 11.94 -7.28
CA ILE A 92 3.48 10.69 -8.06
C ILE A 92 3.30 9.47 -7.15
N ALA A 93 3.87 9.47 -5.94
CA ALA A 93 3.76 8.35 -4.99
C ALA A 93 2.30 8.11 -4.58
N ARG A 94 1.58 9.19 -4.25
CA ARG A 94 0.14 9.15 -3.93
C ARG A 94 -0.69 8.62 -5.10
N GLU A 95 -0.45 9.13 -6.31
CA GLU A 95 -1.18 8.71 -7.50
C GLU A 95 -0.95 7.22 -7.81
N ALA A 96 0.29 6.76 -7.71
CA ALA A 96 0.64 5.36 -7.92
C ALA A 96 -0.03 4.46 -6.89
N LEU A 97 0.03 4.80 -5.60
CA LEU A 97 -0.58 4.02 -4.52
C LEU A 97 -2.10 3.97 -4.62
N ASN A 98 -2.75 5.09 -4.95
CA ASN A 98 -4.20 5.12 -5.17
C ASN A 98 -4.61 4.28 -6.39
N ALA A 99 -3.88 4.37 -7.49
CA ALA A 99 -4.14 3.53 -8.67
C ALA A 99 -3.99 2.04 -8.33
N LEU A 100 -2.93 1.68 -7.58
CA LEU A 100 -2.72 0.31 -7.13
C LEU A 100 -3.84 -0.15 -6.19
N LYS A 101 -4.26 0.67 -5.22
CA LYS A 101 -5.39 0.38 -4.33
C LYS A 101 -6.67 0.10 -5.15
N SER A 102 -7.01 0.96 -6.09
CA SER A 102 -8.19 0.76 -6.94
C SER A 102 -8.13 -0.52 -7.76
N ALA A 103 -6.95 -0.88 -8.29
CA ALA A 103 -6.78 -2.14 -9.01
C ALA A 103 -6.86 -3.38 -8.10
N LEU A 104 -6.39 -3.26 -6.85
CA LEU A 104 -6.54 -4.33 -5.85
C LEU A 104 -8.01 -4.55 -5.46
N GLN A 105 -8.84 -3.51 -5.50
CA GLN A 105 -10.29 -3.58 -5.31
C GLN A 105 -11.05 -4.05 -6.58
N GLY A 106 -10.35 -4.33 -7.68
CA GLY A 106 -10.97 -4.57 -8.98
C GLY A 106 -11.63 -5.94 -9.19
N ALA A 107 -11.60 -6.85 -8.20
CA ALA A 107 -12.25 -8.16 -8.29
C ALA A 107 -13.45 -8.25 -7.35
N ASP A 108 -14.57 -7.63 -7.73
CA ASP A 108 -15.84 -7.63 -6.97
C ASP A 108 -15.68 -7.21 -5.51
N TRP A 109 -14.90 -6.16 -5.26
CA TRP A 109 -14.68 -5.65 -3.91
C TRP A 109 -15.91 -4.88 -3.41
N TYR A 110 -16.30 -5.13 -2.17
CA TYR A 110 -17.32 -4.41 -1.45
C TYR A 110 -16.97 -4.36 0.04
N ASP A 111 -17.48 -3.34 0.73
CA ASP A 111 -17.45 -3.21 2.18
C ASP A 111 -18.82 -2.70 2.63
N LYS A 112 -19.54 -3.53 3.38
CA LYS A 112 -20.85 -3.25 3.96
C LYS A 112 -20.80 -3.33 5.49
N SER A 113 -19.60 -3.25 6.07
CA SER A 113 -19.47 -3.31 7.52
C SER A 113 -20.05 -2.06 8.17
N GLU A 114 -20.90 -2.26 9.18
CA GLU A 114 -21.41 -1.20 10.04
C GLU A 114 -20.81 -1.29 11.43
N ILE A 115 -20.56 -0.14 12.05
CA ILE A 115 -19.84 -0.05 13.33
C ILE A 115 -20.60 -0.66 14.52
N GLN A 116 -21.90 -0.93 14.37
CA GLN A 116 -22.76 -1.49 15.42
C GLN A 116 -22.97 -3.00 15.32
N GLU A 117 -22.51 -3.64 14.24
CA GLU A 117 -22.66 -5.08 14.04
C GLU A 117 -21.36 -5.82 14.39
N ASP A 118 -21.48 -6.98 15.05
CA ASP A 118 -20.34 -7.82 15.46
C ASP A 118 -19.78 -8.68 14.30
N TYR A 119 -20.14 -8.34 13.06
CA TYR A 119 -19.79 -9.08 11.86
C TYR A 119 -19.40 -8.15 10.71
N PHE A 120 -18.13 -8.18 10.30
CA PHE A 120 -17.65 -7.40 9.17
C PHE A 120 -17.98 -8.10 7.83
N ASP A 121 -18.90 -7.54 7.05
CA ASP A 121 -19.18 -8.00 5.69
C ASP A 121 -18.31 -7.25 4.65
N ILE A 122 -17.11 -7.76 4.46
CA ILE A 122 -16.15 -7.29 3.45
C ILE A 122 -15.80 -8.42 2.48
N ALA A 123 -15.60 -8.07 1.21
CA ALA A 123 -15.19 -9.02 0.18
C ALA A 123 -13.83 -9.67 0.48
N TYR A 124 -12.82 -8.84 0.74
CA TYR A 124 -11.46 -9.23 1.15
C TYR A 124 -10.67 -7.98 1.59
N TYR A 125 -9.62 -8.21 2.39
CA TYR A 125 -8.71 -7.16 2.82
C TYR A 125 -7.59 -6.94 1.81
N ILE A 126 -7.00 -5.75 1.83
CA ILE A 126 -5.95 -5.35 0.90
C ILE A 126 -4.77 -4.83 1.70
N ASP A 127 -3.60 -5.41 1.48
CA ASP A 127 -2.35 -4.95 2.08
C ASP A 127 -1.37 -4.51 0.99
N ILE A 128 -0.75 -3.35 1.16
CA ILE A 128 0.33 -2.87 0.29
C ILE A 128 1.61 -2.75 1.11
N ASN A 129 2.63 -3.52 0.74
CA ASN A 129 3.95 -3.54 1.34
C ASN A 129 4.95 -2.88 0.39
N ILE A 130 5.74 -1.92 0.92
CA ILE A 130 6.91 -1.33 0.29
C ILE A 130 8.11 -2.10 0.81
N GLY A 131 8.73 -2.90 -0.06
CA GLY A 131 9.80 -3.81 0.29
C GLY A 131 9.30 -5.07 1.01
N LYS A 132 10.25 -5.89 1.42
CA LYS A 132 10.02 -6.96 2.39
C LYS A 132 10.87 -6.73 3.63
N TYR A 133 10.48 -7.32 4.75
CA TYR A 133 11.26 -7.25 5.98
C TYR A 133 12.71 -7.73 5.82
N ASP A 134 12.95 -8.75 4.99
CA ASP A 134 14.27 -9.35 4.75
C ASP A 134 15.10 -8.65 3.66
N GLN A 135 14.47 -8.17 2.59
CA GLN A 135 15.16 -7.64 1.41
C GLN A 135 15.04 -6.12 1.24
N GLY A 136 14.14 -5.47 1.97
CA GLY A 136 13.84 -4.05 1.81
C GLY A 136 13.24 -3.70 0.44
N TYR A 137 13.11 -2.40 0.18
CA TYR A 137 12.69 -1.80 -1.08
C TYR A 137 13.90 -1.16 -1.76
N ILE A 138 14.06 -1.40 -3.05
CA ILE A 138 15.19 -0.88 -3.83
C ILE A 138 14.69 0.27 -4.72
N VAL A 139 15.21 1.47 -4.47
CA VAL A 139 15.01 2.62 -5.36
C VAL A 139 15.99 2.50 -6.53
N GLU A 140 15.48 2.48 -7.76
CA GLU A 140 16.26 2.38 -9.01
C GLU A 140 16.63 3.76 -9.60
#